data_AF-A0A1F5UAK2-F1
#
_entry.id   AF-A0A1F5UAK2-F1
#
_cell.length_a   1.000
_cell.length_b   1.000
_cell.length_c   1.000
_cell.angle_alpha   90.00
_cell.angle_beta   90.00
_cell.angle_gamma   90.00
#
_symmetry.space_group_name_H-M   'P 1'
#
loop_
_entity.id
_entity.type
_entity.pdbx_description
1 polymer ?
#
loop_
_entity_poly.entity_id
_entity_poly.type
_entity_poly.pdbx_seq_one_letter_code
_entity_poly.pdbx_strand_id
1 'polypeptide(L)'
;MTKNTWSAKAKRTLTSILPVAKNRKGSCASCGDCCKLPNVCPFLTFNAENKSMCTAYVIRPLNCRKYPRTKGEWITEGKCGYKFE
;
A
#
# COMPACT_ATOMS: atom_id res chain seq x y z
N MET A 1 11.76 4.21 5.85
CA MET A 1 10.33 4.13 6.26
C MET A 1 9.80 2.70 6.16
N THR A 2 10.67 1.71 6.36
CA THR A 2 10.37 0.29 6.20
C THR A 2 9.76 -0.34 7.46
N LYS A 3 9.74 0.38 8.58
CA LYS A 3 9.14 -0.08 9.83
C LYS A 3 7.62 0.09 9.80
N ASN A 4 6.87 -0.90 10.28
CA ASN A 4 5.41 -0.84 10.39
C ASN A 4 4.96 -0.11 11.68
N THR A 5 5.25 1.18 11.78
CA THR A 5 4.85 2.02 12.92
C THR A 5 3.87 3.11 12.50
N TRP A 6 3.14 3.67 13.48
CA TRP A 6 2.27 4.82 13.27
C TRP A 6 3.02 6.05 12.74
N SER A 7 4.23 6.32 13.25
CA SER A 7 5.08 7.40 12.75
C SER A 7 5.48 7.21 11.29
N ALA A 8 5.82 5.99 10.87
CA ALA A 8 6.10 5.67 9.47
C ALA A 8 4.83 5.77 8.60
N LYS A 9 3.65 5.43 9.12
CA LYS A 9 2.37 5.63 8.43
C LYS A 9 2.08 7.11 8.23
N ALA A 10 2.22 7.94 9.25
CA ALA A 10 2.02 9.39 9.15
C ALA A 10 2.94 10.00 8.09
N LYS A 11 4.23 9.65 8.12
CA LYS A 11 5.20 10.09 7.11
C LYS A 11 4.80 9.65 5.70
N ARG A 12 4.39 8.39 5.49
CA ARG A 12 3.89 7.89 4.19
C ARG A 12 2.64 8.64 3.72
N THR A 13 1.72 8.96 4.63
CA THR A 13 0.52 9.73 4.32
C THR A 13 0.89 11.13 3.83
N LEU A 14 1.75 11.84 4.56
CA LEU A 14 2.21 13.19 4.18
C LEU A 14 2.97 13.18 2.85
N THR A 15 3.88 12.23 2.64
CA THR A 15 4.65 12.13 1.40
C THR A 15 3.84 11.58 0.22
N SER A 16 2.59 11.18 0.41
CA SER A 16 1.75 10.65 -0.68
C SER A 16 1.36 11.70 -1.72
N ILE A 17 1.51 12.99 -1.43
CA ILE A 17 1.33 14.04 -2.44
C ILE A 17 2.45 14.03 -3.49
N LEU A 18 3.65 13.58 -3.12
CA LEU A 18 4.83 13.53 -3.99
C LEU A 18 4.66 12.50 -5.13
N PRO A 19 5.44 12.63 -6.22
CA PRO A 19 5.44 11.63 -7.28
C PRO A 19 5.95 10.28 -6.80
N VAL A 20 5.45 9.24 -7.47
CA VAL A 20 5.91 7.86 -7.32
C VAL A 20 7.25 7.70 -8.03
N ALA A 21 8.14 6.89 -7.48
CA ALA A 21 9.45 6.65 -8.09
C ALA A 21 9.30 6.10 -9.52
N LYS A 22 10.05 6.68 -10.46
CA LYS A 22 9.98 6.32 -11.89
C LYS A 22 10.32 4.85 -12.15
N ASN A 23 11.12 4.27 -11.27
CA ASN A 23 11.55 2.88 -11.36
C ASN A 23 10.62 1.89 -10.65
N ARG A 24 9.48 2.35 -10.11
CA ARG A 24 8.45 1.45 -9.60
C ARG A 24 7.70 0.80 -10.75
N LYS A 25 7.64 -0.53 -10.75
CA LYS A 25 6.90 -1.35 -11.71
C LYS A 25 5.88 -2.23 -10.99
N GLY A 26 5.01 -2.87 -11.78
CA GLY A 26 3.98 -3.78 -11.29
C GLY A 26 2.70 -3.09 -10.81
N SER A 27 1.82 -3.87 -10.20
CA SER A 27 0.48 -3.45 -9.80
C SER A 27 0.04 -4.13 -8.50
N CYS A 28 -1.06 -3.64 -7.92
CA CYS A 28 -1.70 -4.32 -6.80
C CYS A 28 -2.05 -5.76 -7.19
N ALA A 29 -1.58 -6.73 -6.39
CA ALA A 29 -1.86 -8.16 -6.58
C ALA A 29 -3.05 -8.65 -5.73
N SER A 30 -3.79 -7.74 -5.09
CA SER A 30 -4.91 -8.07 -4.20
C SER A 30 -4.53 -9.02 -3.05
N CYS A 31 -3.32 -8.87 -2.50
CA CYS A 31 -2.85 -9.65 -1.35
C CYS A 31 -3.33 -9.13 0.02
N GLY A 32 -3.77 -7.87 0.09
CA GLY A 32 -4.30 -7.24 1.31
C GLY A 32 -3.26 -6.78 2.34
N ASP A 33 -1.97 -7.06 2.16
CA ASP A 33 -0.95 -6.73 3.17
C ASP A 33 -0.77 -5.24 3.41
N CYS A 34 -0.78 -4.42 2.35
CA CYS A 34 -0.68 -2.97 2.49
C CYS A 34 -1.90 -2.36 3.19
N CYS A 35 -3.06 -3.03 3.11
CA CYS A 35 -4.29 -2.66 3.80
C CYS A 35 -4.26 -2.97 5.31
N LYS A 36 -3.26 -3.72 5.78
CA LYS A 36 -3.08 -4.06 7.21
C LYS A 36 -2.03 -3.19 7.91
N LEU A 37 -1.56 -2.12 7.25
CA LEU A 37 -0.47 -1.27 7.76
C LEU A 37 -0.96 0.08 8.34
N PRO A 38 -0.69 0.40 9.62
CA PRO A 38 -0.19 -0.48 10.69
C PRO A 38 -1.28 -1.33 11.34
N ASN A 39 -2.54 -0.98 11.11
CA ASN A 39 -3.71 -1.74 11.56
C ASN A 39 -4.51 -2.21 10.35
N VAL A 40 -5.41 -3.16 10.59
CA VAL A 40 -6.35 -3.64 9.58
C VAL A 40 -7.27 -2.49 9.16
N CYS A 41 -7.27 -2.18 7.87
CA CYS A 41 -8.17 -1.17 7.29
C CYS A 41 -9.62 -1.65 7.40
N PRO A 42 -10.56 -0.80 7.87
CA PRO A 42 -11.98 -1.18 7.99
C PRO A 42 -12.65 -1.42 6.63
N PHE A 43 -12.06 -0.92 5.54
CA PHE A 43 -12.57 -1.12 4.18
C PHE A 43 -11.99 -2.37 3.49
N LEU A 44 -11.15 -3.15 4.18
CA LEU A 44 -10.61 -4.40 3.66
C LEU A 44 -11.66 -5.50 3.79
N THR A 45 -11.98 -6.14 2.67
CA THR A 45 -12.77 -7.37 2.61
C THR A 45 -12.08 -8.40 1.73
N PHE A 46 -12.59 -9.62 1.66
CA PHE A 46 -12.07 -10.71 0.84
C PHE A 46 -13.20 -11.32 0.02
N ASN A 47 -12.90 -11.74 -1.21
CA ASN A 47 -13.85 -12.47 -2.06
C ASN A 47 -13.79 -13.99 -1.76
N ALA A 48 -14.61 -14.78 -2.46
CA ALA A 48 -14.66 -16.24 -2.32
C ALA A 48 -13.33 -16.95 -2.63
N GLU A 49 -12.44 -16.32 -3.40
CA GLU A 49 -11.09 -16.81 -3.71
C GLU A 49 -10.02 -16.32 -2.71
N ASN A 50 -10.43 -15.72 -1.58
CA ASN A 50 -9.53 -15.06 -0.61
C ASN A 50 -8.66 -13.93 -1.18
N LYS A 51 -9.04 -13.31 -2.31
CA LYS A 51 -8.39 -12.10 -2.81
C LYS A 51 -8.92 -10.87 -2.08
N SER A 52 -8.01 -9.97 -1.68
CA SER A 52 -8.38 -8.74 -0.99
C SER A 52 -9.15 -7.80 -1.91
N MET A 53 -10.24 -7.24 -1.41
CA MET A 53 -10.98 -6.15 -2.07
C MET A 53 -11.10 -4.95 -1.13
N CYS A 54 -11.22 -3.76 -1.74
CA CYS A 54 -11.44 -2.52 -1.00
C CYS A 54 -12.87 -2.05 -1.24
N THR A 55 -13.70 -2.01 -0.19
CA THR A 55 -15.11 -1.56 -0.30
C THR A 55 -15.22 -0.07 -0.64
N ALA A 56 -14.20 0.72 -0.29
CA ALA A 56 -14.11 2.14 -0.57
C ALA A 56 -13.17 2.47 -1.75
N TYR A 57 -13.10 1.59 -2.77
CA TYR A 57 -12.10 1.67 -3.85
C TYR A 57 -12.06 3.03 -4.57
N VAL A 58 -13.24 3.62 -4.81
CA VAL A 58 -13.42 4.89 -5.53
C VAL A 58 -12.85 6.07 -4.74
N ILE A 59 -13.00 6.05 -3.42
CA ILE A 59 -12.59 7.15 -2.53
C ILE A 59 -11.24 6.87 -1.84
N ARG A 60 -10.43 5.96 -2.39
CA ARG A 60 -9.16 5.56 -1.77
C ARG A 60 -8.25 6.77 -1.51
N PRO A 61 -7.77 6.94 -0.26
CA PRO A 61 -6.77 7.95 0.07
C PRO A 61 -5.53 7.85 -0.82
N LEU A 62 -4.87 8.98 -1.07
CA LEU A 62 -3.66 9.04 -1.91
C LEU A 62 -2.56 8.10 -1.42
N ASN A 63 -2.40 7.97 -0.11
CA ASN A 63 -1.42 7.05 0.47
C ASN A 63 -1.72 5.59 0.15
N CYS A 64 -2.98 5.20 -0.09
CA CYS A 64 -3.32 3.84 -0.51
C CYS A 64 -3.09 3.67 -2.02
N ARG A 65 -3.43 4.69 -2.82
CA ARG A 65 -3.28 4.67 -4.28
C ARG A 65 -1.82 4.63 -4.74
N LYS A 66 -0.94 5.36 -4.04
CA LYS A 66 0.47 5.52 -4.43
C LYS A 66 1.43 4.58 -3.71
N TYR A 67 0.96 3.80 -2.74
CA TYR A 67 1.83 2.87 -2.01
C TYR A 67 2.20 1.64 -2.84
N PRO A 68 3.47 1.18 -2.78
CA PRO A 68 4.63 1.89 -2.26
C PRO A 68 5.09 2.98 -3.24
N ARG A 69 5.35 4.19 -2.74
CA ARG A 69 5.81 5.32 -3.57
C ARG A 69 7.28 5.18 -3.93
N THR A 70 8.11 4.70 -3.00
CA THR A 70 9.57 4.46 -3.17
C THR A 70 9.97 3.16 -2.48
N LYS A 71 11.14 2.61 -2.85
CA LYS A 71 11.70 1.41 -2.21
C LYS A 71 11.86 1.59 -0.69
N GLY A 72 12.28 2.77 -0.23
CA GLY A 72 12.50 3.06 1.19
C GLY A 72 11.23 3.11 2.07
N GLU A 73 10.02 3.11 1.47
CA GLU A 73 8.75 2.99 2.19
C GLU A 73 8.02 1.66 1.92
N TRP A 74 8.62 0.76 1.13
CA TRP A 74 8.03 -0.53 0.80
C TRP A 74 8.24 -1.53 1.93
N ILE A 75 7.18 -1.74 2.71
CA ILE A 75 7.16 -2.64 3.89
C ILE A 75 6.73 -4.05 3.46
N THR A 76 5.89 -4.15 2.42
CA THR A 76 5.36 -5.41 1.90
C THR A 76 6.21 -5.96 0.75
N GLU A 77 7.53 -5.81 0.86
CA GLU A 77 8.47 -6.37 -0.12
C GLU A 77 8.30 -7.89 -0.20
N GLY A 78 8.29 -8.44 -1.42
CA GLY A 78 8.08 -9.86 -1.68
C GLY A 78 6.64 -10.37 -1.49
N LYS A 79 5.71 -9.57 -0.95
CA LYS A 79 4.32 -9.99 -0.69
C LYS A 79 3.26 -9.38 -1.60
N CYS A 80 3.57 -8.25 -2.24
CA CYS A 80 2.67 -7.57 -3.17
C CYS A 80 3.31 -7.46 -4.56
N GLY A 81 2.50 -7.27 -5.61
CA GLY A 81 2.95 -7.27 -7.00
C GLY A 81 3.75 -6.04 -7.47
N TYR A 82 4.18 -5.18 -6.56
CA TYR A 82 5.06 -4.05 -6.88
C TYR A 82 6.52 -4.47 -6.86
N LYS A 83 7.38 -3.79 -7.62
CA LYS A 83 8.84 -3.96 -7.60
C LYS A 83 9.55 -2.65 -7.95
N PHE A 84 10.83 -2.54 -7.61
CA PHE A 84 11.68 -1.39 -7.93
C PHE A 84 12.96 -1.90 -8.60
N GLU A 85 13.26 -1.39 -9.80
CA GLU A 85 14.41 -1.79 -10.64
C GLU A 85 15.43 -0.67 -10.82
#